data_AF-A0A7R7CIS6-F1
#
_entry.id   AF-A0A7R7CIS6-F1
#
_cell.length_a   1.000
_cell.length_b   1.000
_cell.length_c   1.000
_cell.angle_alpha   90.00
_cell.angle_beta   90.00
_cell.angle_gamma   90.00
#
_symmetry.space_group_name_H-M   'P 1'
#
loop_
_entity.id
_entity.type
_entity.pdbx_description
1 polymer ?
#
loop_
_entity_poly.entity_id
_entity_poly.type
_entity_poly.pdbx_seq_one_letter_code
_entity_poly.pdbx_strand_id
1 'polypeptide(L)'
;MLYPACVIMPEGVEMLRRVCNSLCGDQGIEVDSGEAARIARHAIKLYANGLADESELLQAMKNWLRGRTNPLLRRPGSTSHASASVGVWSSPSDGR
;
A
#
# COMPACT_ATOMS: atom_id res chain seq x y z
N MET A 1 8.29 11.41 -2.97
CA MET A 1 7.09 12.03 -3.56
C MET A 1 6.42 12.87 -2.48
N LEU A 2 6.39 14.19 -2.66
CA LEU A 2 5.56 15.06 -1.81
C LEU A 2 4.10 14.83 -2.19
N TYR A 3 3.27 14.47 -1.22
CA TYR A 3 1.83 14.49 -1.43
C TYR A 3 1.40 15.96 -1.59
N PRO A 4 0.58 16.30 -2.60
CA PRO A 4 0.00 17.63 -2.64
C PRO A 4 -0.71 17.88 -1.30
N ALA A 5 -0.59 19.09 -0.77
CA ALA A 5 -1.21 19.46 0.49
C ALA A 5 -2.73 19.18 0.37
N CYS A 6 -3.18 18.10 0.99
CA CYS A 6 -4.59 17.72 1.03
C CYS A 6 -5.17 18.32 2.31
N VAL A 7 -6.09 19.27 2.15
CA VAL A 7 -6.87 19.81 3.27
C VAL A 7 -7.96 18.81 3.56
N ILE A 8 -7.83 18.08 4.66
CA ILE A 8 -8.86 17.14 5.13
C ILE A 8 -9.85 17.94 5.96
N MET A 9 -11.11 17.98 5.51
CA MET A 9 -12.19 18.62 6.25
C MET A 9 -12.46 17.84 7.55
N PRO A 10 -12.95 18.50 8.63
CA PRO A 10 -13.20 17.84 9.91
C PRO A 10 -14.15 16.62 9.79
N GLU A 11 -15.11 16.66 8.87
CA GLU A 11 -16.00 15.53 8.56
C GLU A 11 -15.21 14.33 7.99
N GLY A 12 -14.22 14.62 7.14
CA GLY A 12 -13.31 13.62 6.59
C GLY A 12 -12.39 13.01 7.65
N VAL A 13 -11.94 13.81 8.63
CA VAL A 13 -11.15 13.30 9.76
C VAL A 13 -11.97 12.32 10.61
N GLU A 14 -13.22 12.67 10.93
CA GLU A 14 -14.10 11.77 11.69
C GLU A 14 -14.43 10.49 10.93
N MET A 15 -14.67 10.57 9.63
CA MET A 15 -14.86 9.40 8.77
C MET A 15 -13.61 8.50 8.77
N LEU A 16 -12.42 9.07 8.56
CA LEU A 16 -11.16 8.33 8.60
C LEU A 16 -10.94 7.65 9.96
N ARG A 17 -11.31 8.32 11.06
CA ARG A 17 -11.26 7.75 12.41
C ARG A 17 -12.19 6.55 12.56
N ARG A 18 -13.44 6.64 12.10
CA ARG A 18 -14.42 5.53 12.12
C ARG A 18 -13.94 4.33 11.31
N VAL A 19 -13.42 4.57 10.11
CA VAL A 19 -12.86 3.54 9.24
C VAL A 19 -11.66 2.85 9.90
N CYS A 20 -10.71 3.63 10.44
CA CYS A 20 -9.54 3.07 11.12
C CYS A 20 -9.93 2.25 12.35
N ASN A 21 -10.83 2.74 13.20
CA ASN A 21 -11.32 2.01 14.37
C ASN A 21 -12.03 0.72 13.97
N SER A 22 -12.84 0.75 12.92
CA SER A 22 -13.55 -0.44 12.43
C SER A 22 -12.56 -1.51 11.94
N LEU A 23 -11.52 -1.11 11.22
CA LEU A 23 -10.50 -2.03 10.70
C LEU A 23 -9.58 -2.56 11.81
N CYS A 24 -9.18 -1.71 12.76
CA CYS A 24 -8.34 -2.13 13.88
C CYS A 24 -9.12 -3.08 14.82
N GLY A 25 -10.39 -2.80 15.08
CA GLY A 25 -11.26 -3.68 15.86
C GLY A 25 -11.48 -5.04 15.20
N ASP A 26 -11.76 -5.07 13.89
CA ASP A 26 -11.97 -6.30 13.11
C ASP A 26 -10.71 -7.19 13.04
N GLN A 27 -9.52 -6.57 13.10
CA GLN A 27 -8.23 -7.27 13.03
C GLN A 27 -7.60 -7.53 14.42
N GLY A 28 -8.20 -7.04 15.51
CA GLY A 28 -7.59 -7.09 16.85
C GLY A 28 -6.28 -6.30 16.97
N ILE A 29 -6.10 -5.26 16.17
CA ILE A 29 -4.89 -4.43 16.14
C ILE A 29 -4.99 -3.33 17.20
N GLU A 30 -3.97 -3.22 18.03
CA GLU A 30 -3.85 -2.14 19.01
C GLU A 30 -3.68 -0.78 18.32
N VAL A 31 -4.41 0.23 18.78
CA VAL A 31 -4.54 1.55 18.12
C VAL A 31 -3.20 2.31 18.06
N ASP A 32 -2.31 2.08 19.02
CA ASP A 32 -0.96 2.67 19.07
C ASP A 32 0.10 1.83 18.36
N SER A 33 -0.28 0.73 17.71
CA SER A 33 0.66 -0.10 16.99
C SER A 33 1.18 0.59 15.71
N GLY A 34 2.40 0.26 15.33
CA GLY A 34 2.95 0.68 14.03
C GLY A 34 2.11 0.21 12.83
N GLU A 35 1.30 -0.83 13.02
CA GLU A 35 0.38 -1.33 11.99
C GLU A 35 -0.88 -0.46 11.87
N ALA A 36 -1.45 0.01 12.99
CA ALA A 36 -2.53 1.01 12.97
C ALA A 36 -2.08 2.29 12.25
N ALA A 37 -0.85 2.76 12.50
CA ALA A 37 -0.28 3.91 11.80
C ALA A 37 -0.07 3.67 10.28
N ARG A 38 0.11 2.42 9.84
CA ARG A 38 0.19 2.07 8.41
C ARG A 38 -1.19 2.06 7.76
N ILE A 39 -2.20 1.51 8.45
CA ILE A 39 -3.59 1.51 8.01
C ILE A 39 -4.08 2.95 7.85
N ALA A 40 -3.89 3.79 8.88
CA ALA A 40 -4.28 5.20 8.84
C ALA A 40 -3.62 5.96 7.68
N ARG A 41 -2.30 5.77 7.47
CA ARG A 41 -1.60 6.38 6.33
C ARG A 41 -2.15 5.93 4.98
N HIS A 42 -2.57 4.68 4.85
CA HIS A 42 -3.16 4.19 3.61
C HIS A 42 -4.57 4.73 3.40
N ALA A 43 -5.38 4.80 4.45
CA ALA A 43 -6.72 5.41 4.41
C ALA A 43 -6.66 6.89 4.00
N ILE A 44 -5.74 7.66 4.58
CA ILE A 44 -5.51 9.07 4.21
C ILE A 44 -5.11 9.19 2.74
N LYS A 45 -4.27 8.29 2.23
CA LYS A 45 -3.90 8.29 0.81
C LYS A 45 -5.11 8.05 -0.08
N LEU A 46 -5.96 7.08 0.23
CA LEU A 46 -7.16 6.80 -0.57
C LEU A 46 -8.11 7.99 -0.56
N TYR A 47 -8.34 8.59 0.61
CA TYR A 47 -9.15 9.79 0.76
C TYR A 47 -8.59 10.97 -0.05
N ALA A 48 -7.28 11.22 0.04
CA ALA A 48 -6.60 12.28 -0.72
C ALA A 48 -6.60 12.04 -2.23
N ASN A 49 -6.80 10.80 -2.69
CA ASN A 49 -7.01 10.47 -4.11
C ASN A 49 -8.47 10.63 -4.56
N GLY A 50 -9.35 11.11 -3.69
CA GLY A 50 -10.76 11.38 -4.01
C GLY A 50 -11.73 10.28 -3.56
N LEU A 51 -11.26 9.25 -2.85
CA LEU A 51 -12.12 8.20 -2.31
C LEU A 51 -12.75 8.68 -0.98
N ALA A 52 -13.75 9.54 -1.09
CA ALA A 52 -14.38 10.23 0.03
C ALA A 52 -15.65 9.53 0.58
N ASP A 53 -16.06 8.40 -0.01
CA ASP A 53 -17.19 7.60 0.47
C ASP A 53 -16.75 6.58 1.52
N GLU A 54 -17.36 6.61 2.71
CA GLU A 54 -16.99 5.76 3.85
C GLU A 54 -17.05 4.26 3.51
N SER A 55 -18.12 3.82 2.84
CA SER A 55 -18.35 2.43 2.46
C SER A 55 -17.32 1.94 1.42
N GLU A 56 -16.99 2.77 0.44
CA GLU A 56 -16.01 2.44 -0.60
C GLU A 56 -14.59 2.42 -0.02
N LEU A 57 -14.27 3.39 0.84
CA LEU A 57 -13.00 3.47 1.54
C LEU A 57 -12.76 2.24 2.43
N LEU A 58 -13.81 1.80 3.14
CA LEU A 58 -13.74 0.62 4.00
C LEU A 58 -13.59 -0.66 3.17
N GLN A 59 -14.28 -0.80 2.04
CA GLN A 59 -14.10 -1.93 1.12
C GLN A 59 -12.69 -1.94 0.50
N ALA A 60 -12.21 -0.81 0.02
CA ALA A 60 -10.86 -0.67 -0.54
C ALA A 60 -9.79 -1.05 0.49
N MET A 61 -9.97 -0.62 1.75
CA MET A 61 -9.07 -0.97 2.84
C MET A 61 -9.10 -2.46 3.19
N LYS A 62 -10.29 -3.08 3.26
CA LYS A 62 -10.42 -4.53 3.46
C LYS A 62 -9.74 -5.32 2.34
N ASN A 63 -9.92 -4.89 1.09
CA ASN A 63 -9.27 -5.52 -0.06
C ASN A 63 -7.74 -5.39 0.02
N TRP A 64 -7.24 -4.20 0.38
CA TRP A 64 -5.80 -3.99 0.57
C TRP A 64 -5.22 -4.84 1.70
N LEU A 65 -5.93 -4.99 2.83
CA LEU A 65 -5.52 -5.87 3.93
C LEU A 65 -5.47 -7.35 3.50
N ARG A 66 -6.48 -7.84 2.78
CA ARG A 66 -6.49 -9.20 2.21
C ARG A 66 -5.36 -9.43 1.20
N GLY A 67 -5.07 -8.43 0.37
CA GLY A 67 -3.95 -8.48 -0.58
C GLY A 67 -2.58 -8.51 0.10
N ARG A 68 -2.49 -8.05 1.36
CA ARG A 68 -1.25 -8.15 2.16
C ARG A 68 -1.04 -9.55 2.75
N THR A 69 -2.11 -10.23 3.14
CA THR A 69 -2.02 -11.59 3.69
C THR A 69 -1.90 -12.65 2.60
N ASN A 70 -2.33 -12.34 1.36
CA ASN A 70 -2.21 -13.25 0.24
C ASN A 70 -1.05 -12.84 -0.71
N PRO A 71 0.10 -13.52 -0.69
CA PRO A 71 1.25 -13.19 -1.54
C PRO A 71 0.95 -13.29 -3.04
N LEU A 72 -0.13 -13.97 -3.44
CA LEU A 72 -0.55 -14.12 -4.84
C LEU A 72 -1.24 -12.86 -5.41
N LEU A 73 -1.64 -11.90 -4.57
CA LEU A 73 -2.23 -10.62 -5.00
C LEU A 73 -1.26 -9.44 -4.84
N ARG A 74 0.01 -9.68 -4.47
CA ARG A 74 1.07 -8.67 -4.64
C ARG A 74 1.23 -8.44 -6.13
N ARG A 75 0.64 -7.36 -6.64
CA ARG A 75 1.07 -6.75 -7.91
C ARG A 75 2.61 -6.70 -7.87
N PRO A 76 3.31 -7.17 -8.93
CA PRO A 76 4.74 -6.94 -9.07
C PRO A 76 4.94 -5.44 -9.27
N GLY A 77 5.06 -4.72 -8.15
CA GLY A 77 5.47 -3.33 -8.13
C GLY A 77 6.98 -3.29 -8.21
N SER A 78 7.46 -2.86 -9.37
CA SER A 78 8.76 -2.20 -9.53
C SER A 78 9.99 -3.10 -9.40
N THR A 79 10.37 -3.73 -10.51
CA THR A 79 11.76 -4.13 -10.75
C THR A 79 12.62 -2.85 -10.82
N SER A 80 13.10 -2.40 -9.66
CA SER A 80 14.28 -1.54 -9.58
C SER A 80 15.50 -2.45 -9.46
N HIS A 81 16.09 -2.83 -10.60
CA HIS A 81 17.49 -3.24 -10.70
C HIS A 81 17.95 -2.71 -12.06
N ALA A 82 18.61 -1.56 -12.07
CA ALA A 82 20.06 -1.45 -11.95
C ALA A 82 20.74 -2.01 -13.21
N SER A 83 21.32 -1.10 -13.99
CA SER A 83 22.30 -1.40 -15.04
C SER A 83 23.26 -2.49 -14.59
N ALA A 84 23.27 -3.59 -15.33
CA ALA A 84 24.44 -4.43 -15.46
C ALA A 84 24.47 -4.90 -16.91
N SER A 85 25.22 -4.16 -17.71
CA SER A 85 25.67 -4.57 -19.03
C SER A 85 26.36 -5.92 -18.90
N VAL A 86 25.73 -7.02 -19.34
CA VAL A 86 26.47 -8.25 -19.60
C VAL A 86 26.85 -8.23 -21.07
N GLY A 87 28.11 -7.84 -21.31
CA GLY A 87 28.74 -7.95 -22.60
C GLY A 87 28.75 -9.42 -23.02
N VAL A 88 28.12 -9.68 -24.15
CA VAL A 88 28.29 -10.89 -24.94
C VAL A 88 29.73 -10.97 -25.42
N TRP A 89 30.47 -12.00 -25.00
CA TRP A 89 31.48 -12.60 -25.85
C TRP A 89 31.71 -14.06 -25.45
N SER A 90 31.48 -14.91 -26.45
CA SER A 90 31.52 -16.36 -26.40
C SER A 90 32.98 -16.84 -26.41
N SER A 91 33.31 -17.83 -25.57
CA SER A 91 34.51 -18.64 -25.73
C SER A 91 34.14 -19.96 -26.43
N PRO A 92 34.71 -20.29 -27.61
CA PRO A 92 34.56 -21.61 -28.19
C PRO A 92 35.60 -22.58 -27.59
N SER A 93 35.12 -23.76 -27.19
CA SER A 93 35.94 -24.92 -26.86
C SER A 93 36.27 -25.70 -28.13
N ASP A 94 37.55 -25.95 -28.38
CA ASP A 94 38.10 -27.05 -29.20
C ASP A 94 39.63 -27.04 -28.98
N GLY A 95 40.39 -28.11 -28.73
CA GLY A 95 40.22 -29.52 -28.99
C GLY A 95 41.55 -30.06 -29.54
N ARG A 96 42.46 -30.51 -28.65
CA ARG A 96 43.50 -31.57 -28.82
C ARG A 96 44.68 -31.40 -27.88
#